data_AF-A0A5C4TBQ6-F1
#
_entry.id   AF-A0A5C4TBQ6-F1
#
_cell.length_a   1.000
_cell.length_b   1.000
_cell.length_c   1.000
_cell.angle_alpha   90.00
_cell.angle_beta   90.00
_cell.angle_gamma   90.00
#
_symmetry.space_group_name_H-M   'P 1'
#
loop_
_entity.id
_entity.type
_entity.pdbx_description
1 polymer ?
#
loop_
_entity_poly.entity_id
_entity_poly.type
_entity_poly.pdbx_seq_one_letter_code
_entity_poly.pdbx_strand_id
1 'polypeptide(L)'
;MDYSLNSRKVAEATEQWMRQRGVDKREIGELVMFLQRQYYPNLTMEECMESVERVLSKREVQNAVLTGIQLDVLAEEGKLFPPLQDIVFNDEGLYGCDEVLSLSIVNVYGSIGYTNFGYIDKQKPGVLKRLNEKNGKDVHTFLDDIVGAIAAAASSRIAHRKQAEKETEEYIDEA
;
A
#
# COMPACT_ATOMS: atom_id res chain seq x y z
N MET A 1 -32.64 7.18 -10.62
CA MET A 1 -31.92 8.13 -9.77
C MET A 1 -30.45 7.86 -10.02
N ASP A 2 -29.71 8.80 -10.62
CA ASP A 2 -28.29 8.59 -10.89
C ASP A 2 -27.52 8.77 -9.58
N TYR A 3 -26.98 7.67 -9.06
CA TYR A 3 -26.15 7.68 -7.87
C TYR A 3 -24.73 8.16 -8.24
N SER A 4 -24.19 9.08 -7.44
CA SER A 4 -22.81 9.56 -7.59
C SER A 4 -22.18 9.78 -6.23
N LEU A 5 -21.01 9.17 -6.01
CA LEU A 5 -20.22 9.34 -4.79
C LEU A 5 -19.09 10.34 -5.03
N ASN A 6 -19.04 11.39 -4.22
CA ASN A 6 -18.02 12.43 -4.32
C ASN A 6 -16.61 11.86 -4.07
N SER A 7 -15.70 12.02 -5.04
CA SER A 7 -14.32 11.54 -4.96
C SER A 7 -13.52 12.12 -3.80
N ARG A 8 -13.76 13.37 -3.45
CA ARG A 8 -13.07 14.03 -2.33
C ARG A 8 -13.42 13.35 -1.01
N LYS A 9 -14.69 12.98 -0.80
CA LYS A 9 -15.12 12.26 0.41
C LYS A 9 -14.42 10.92 0.57
N VAL A 10 -14.16 10.21 -0.53
CA VAL A 10 -13.47 8.91 -0.50
C VAL A 10 -11.99 9.08 -0.20
N ALA A 11 -11.33 10.09 -0.80
CA ALA A 11 -9.94 10.41 -0.48
C ALA A 11 -9.78 10.84 0.99
N GLU A 12 -10.66 11.72 1.50
CA GLU A 12 -10.70 12.16 2.90
C GLU A 12 -10.89 10.96 3.85
N ALA A 13 -11.84 10.08 3.55
CA ALA A 13 -12.08 8.87 4.36
C ALA A 13 -10.87 7.92 4.35
N THR A 14 -10.22 7.74 3.19
CA THR A 14 -9.03 6.89 3.06
C THR A 14 -7.91 7.40 3.97
N GLU A 15 -7.61 8.70 3.91
CA GLU A 15 -6.58 9.30 4.76
C GLU A 15 -6.94 9.23 6.25
N GLN A 16 -8.20 9.50 6.59
CA GLN A 16 -8.68 9.42 7.97
C GLN A 16 -8.50 7.99 8.53
N TRP A 17 -8.96 6.97 7.80
CA TRP A 17 -8.91 5.59 8.27
C TRP A 17 -7.48 5.07 8.39
N MET A 18 -6.59 5.36 7.42
CA MET A 18 -5.17 4.99 7.55
C MET A 18 -4.54 5.60 8.81
N ARG A 19 -4.80 6.89 9.08
CA ARG A 19 -4.31 7.56 10.30
C ARG A 19 -4.91 6.97 11.57
N GLN A 20 -6.20 6.65 11.58
CA GLN A 20 -6.88 6.01 12.72
C GLN A 20 -6.32 4.62 13.02
N ARG A 21 -5.89 3.88 11.99
CA ARG A 21 -5.19 2.59 12.12
C ARG A 21 -3.69 2.75 12.39
N GLY A 22 -3.20 3.97 12.67
CA GLY A 22 -1.82 4.20 13.07
C GLY A 22 -0.79 4.10 11.95
N VAL A 23 -1.18 4.40 10.71
CA VAL A 23 -0.27 4.45 9.55
C VAL A 23 -0.12 5.89 9.06
N ASP A 24 1.11 6.43 9.14
CA ASP A 24 1.46 7.71 8.52
C ASP A 24 2.00 7.48 7.09
N LYS A 25 1.60 8.33 6.14
CA LYS A 25 2.12 8.29 4.75
C LYS A 25 3.65 8.36 4.69
N ARG A 26 4.27 9.05 5.65
CA ARG A 26 5.73 9.12 5.79
C ARG A 26 6.37 7.76 6.02
N GLU A 27 5.73 6.90 6.82
CA GLU A 27 6.24 5.55 7.07
C GLU A 27 6.19 4.71 5.79
N ILE A 28 5.16 4.90 4.94
CA ILE A 28 5.11 4.29 3.61
C ILE A 28 6.24 4.83 2.72
N GLY A 29 6.53 6.14 2.80
CA GLY A 29 7.68 6.75 2.12
C GLY A 29 9.02 6.11 2.52
N GLU A 30 9.18 5.76 3.80
CA GLU A 30 10.36 5.03 4.30
C GLU A 30 10.46 3.61 3.72
N LEU A 31 9.32 2.93 3.52
CA LEU A 31 9.28 1.64 2.82
C LEU A 31 9.71 1.78 1.35
N VAL A 32 9.24 2.82 0.67
CA VAL A 32 9.64 3.13 -0.72
C VAL A 32 11.14 3.42 -0.79
N MET A 33 11.65 4.23 0.14
CA MET A 33 13.08 4.50 0.26
C MET A 33 13.87 3.21 0.46
N PHE A 34 13.43 2.34 1.37
CA PHE A 34 14.04 1.03 1.60
C PHE A 34 14.11 0.18 0.33
N LEU A 35 13.03 0.12 -0.44
CA LEU A 35 12.96 -0.65 -1.69
C LEU A 35 13.83 -0.09 -2.81
N GLN A 36 13.98 1.24 -2.89
CA GLN A 36 14.55 1.90 -4.07
C GLN A 36 15.97 2.42 -3.88
N ARG A 37 16.45 2.61 -2.65
CA ARG A 37 17.74 3.25 -2.35
C ARG A 37 18.95 2.53 -2.94
N GLN A 38 18.89 1.21 -3.13
CA GLN A 38 19.98 0.46 -3.76
C GLN A 38 20.10 0.75 -5.27
N TYR A 39 19.01 1.10 -5.93
CA TYR A 39 18.96 1.43 -7.36
C TYR A 39 19.18 2.92 -7.61
N TYR A 40 18.70 3.76 -6.70
CA TYR A 40 18.75 5.23 -6.80
C TYR A 40 19.36 5.84 -5.53
N PRO A 41 20.70 5.92 -5.42
CA PRO A 41 21.37 6.43 -4.22
C PRO A 41 21.02 7.87 -3.85
N ASN A 42 20.66 8.69 -4.84
CA ASN A 42 20.28 10.09 -4.68
C ASN A 42 18.76 10.28 -4.49
N LEU A 43 17.99 9.20 -4.33
CA LEU A 43 16.55 9.28 -4.10
C LEU A 43 16.27 10.05 -2.82
N THR A 44 15.35 11.01 -2.91
CA THR A 44 14.95 11.85 -1.79
C THR A 44 13.65 11.35 -1.15
N MET A 45 13.42 11.70 0.12
CA MET A 45 12.18 11.34 0.81
C MET A 45 10.98 12.07 0.17
N GLU A 46 11.19 13.27 -0.35
CA GLU A 46 10.20 14.06 -1.07
C GLU A 46 9.70 13.33 -2.33
N GLU A 47 10.61 12.71 -3.10
CA GLU A 47 10.23 11.89 -4.26
C GLU A 47 9.46 10.62 -3.87
N CYS A 48 9.83 9.99 -2.75
CA CYS A 48 9.09 8.86 -2.19
C CYS A 48 7.66 9.29 -1.82
N MET A 49 7.53 10.39 -1.07
CA MET A 49 6.25 10.93 -0.63
C MET A 49 5.36 11.34 -1.80
N GLU A 50 5.92 12.02 -2.81
CA GLU A 50 5.19 12.37 -4.03
C GLU A 50 4.60 11.12 -4.70
N SER A 51 5.38 10.03 -4.76
CA SER A 51 4.93 8.78 -5.35
C SER A 51 3.84 8.09 -4.52
N VAL A 52 3.97 8.07 -3.19
CA VAL A 52 2.92 7.57 -2.27
C VAL A 52 1.61 8.33 -2.45
N GLU A 53 1.64 9.67 -2.48
CA GLU A 53 0.45 10.48 -2.69
C GLU A 53 -0.20 10.22 -4.06
N ARG A 54 0.63 10.01 -5.09
CA ARG A 54 0.13 9.67 -6.44
C ARG A 54 -0.54 8.30 -6.48
N VAL A 55 -0.05 7.32 -5.74
CA VAL A 55 -0.72 6.01 -5.58
C VAL A 55 -2.04 6.17 -4.84
N LEU A 56 -2.04 6.84 -3.68
CA LEU A 56 -3.24 7.05 -2.87
C LEU A 56 -4.31 7.94 -3.53
N SER A 57 -3.93 8.75 -4.52
CA SER A 57 -4.88 9.54 -5.32
C SER A 57 -5.79 8.69 -6.24
N LYS A 58 -5.44 7.42 -6.47
CA LYS A 58 -6.15 6.54 -7.40
C LYS A 58 -7.37 5.93 -6.73
N ARG A 59 -8.50 5.95 -7.45
CA ARG A 59 -9.78 5.43 -6.93
C ARG A 59 -9.71 3.95 -6.55
N GLU A 60 -9.09 3.14 -7.39
CA GLU A 60 -8.96 1.68 -7.15
C GLU A 60 -8.19 1.41 -5.87
N VAL A 61 -7.11 2.17 -5.62
CA VAL A 61 -6.33 2.09 -4.37
C VAL A 61 -7.17 2.48 -3.17
N GLN A 62 -7.90 3.60 -3.25
CA GLN A 62 -8.77 4.05 -2.16
C GLN A 62 -9.85 3.02 -1.82
N ASN A 63 -10.44 2.40 -2.85
CA ASN A 63 -11.42 1.34 -2.66
C ASN A 63 -10.80 0.13 -1.94
N ALA A 64 -9.59 -0.29 -2.33
CA ALA A 64 -8.89 -1.39 -1.68
C ALA A 64 -8.55 -1.07 -0.22
N VAL A 65 -7.99 0.12 0.06
CA VAL A 65 -7.68 0.59 1.42
C VAL A 65 -8.91 0.56 2.32
N LEU A 66 -10.01 1.17 1.88
CA LEU A 66 -11.24 1.23 2.67
C LEU A 66 -11.86 -0.15 2.88
N THR A 67 -11.81 -1.02 1.87
CA THR A 67 -12.36 -2.38 1.97
C THR A 67 -11.57 -3.23 2.95
N GLY A 68 -10.23 -3.22 2.85
CA GLY A 68 -9.37 -4.01 3.74
C GLY A 68 -9.46 -3.54 5.18
N ILE A 69 -9.34 -2.23 5.42
CA ILE A 69 -9.49 -1.67 6.79
C ILE A 69 -10.86 -2.01 7.38
N GLN A 70 -11.92 -1.99 6.58
CA GLN A 70 -13.26 -2.33 7.08
C GLN A 70 -13.34 -3.81 7.50
N LEU A 71 -12.68 -4.73 6.80
CA LEU A 71 -12.65 -6.14 7.18
C LEU A 71 -11.84 -6.36 8.45
N ASP A 72 -10.68 -5.69 8.59
CA ASP A 72 -9.88 -5.68 9.82
C ASP A 72 -10.71 -5.19 11.01
N VAL A 73 -11.41 -4.05 10.86
CA VAL A 73 -12.27 -3.47 11.91
C VAL A 73 -13.40 -4.43 12.29
N LEU A 74 -14.06 -5.06 11.31
CA LEU A 74 -15.15 -6.00 11.62
C LEU A 74 -14.64 -7.27 12.32
N ALA A 75 -13.45 -7.74 11.96
CA ALA A 75 -12.81 -8.86 12.64
C ALA A 75 -12.46 -8.48 14.09
N GLU A 76 -11.87 -7.31 14.30
CA GLU A 76 -11.54 -6.76 15.61
C GLU A 76 -12.79 -6.61 16.51
N GLU A 77 -13.92 -6.19 15.94
CA GLU A 77 -15.20 -6.05 16.64
C GLU A 77 -15.99 -7.36 16.81
N GLY A 78 -15.52 -8.49 16.27
CA GLY A 78 -16.23 -9.76 16.34
C GLY A 78 -17.51 -9.83 15.50
N LYS A 79 -17.61 -9.03 14.42
CA LYS A 79 -18.82 -8.85 13.61
C LYS A 79 -18.81 -9.64 12.29
N LEU A 80 -17.75 -10.37 11.99
CA LEU A 80 -17.74 -11.29 10.85
C LEU A 80 -18.45 -12.60 11.22
N PHE A 81 -19.02 -13.29 10.24
CA PHE A 81 -19.61 -14.60 10.47
C PHE A 81 -18.50 -15.68 10.60
N PRO A 82 -18.68 -16.72 11.42
CA PRO A 82 -17.76 -17.85 11.43
C PRO A 82 -17.89 -18.71 10.15
N PRO A 83 -16.80 -19.31 9.63
CA PRO A 83 -15.44 -19.30 10.19
C PRO A 83 -14.60 -18.07 9.77
N LEU A 84 -15.13 -17.16 8.96
CA LEU A 84 -14.38 -16.00 8.46
C LEU A 84 -13.86 -15.10 9.59
N GLN A 85 -14.61 -14.98 10.67
CA GLN A 85 -14.18 -14.27 11.88
C GLN A 85 -12.82 -14.76 12.40
N ASP A 86 -12.66 -16.07 12.57
CA ASP A 86 -11.41 -16.64 13.07
C ASP A 86 -10.30 -16.54 12.02
N ILE A 87 -10.64 -16.75 10.76
CA ILE A 87 -9.70 -16.69 9.63
C ILE A 87 -9.04 -15.31 9.56
N VAL A 88 -9.84 -14.24 9.57
CA VAL A 88 -9.31 -12.87 9.47
C VAL A 88 -8.64 -12.46 10.79
N PHE A 89 -9.30 -12.65 11.93
CA PHE A 89 -8.76 -12.22 13.24
C PHE A 89 -7.41 -12.86 13.56
N ASN A 90 -7.22 -14.13 13.20
CA ASN A 90 -5.97 -14.83 13.47
C ASN A 90 -4.93 -14.67 12.35
N ASP A 91 -5.27 -14.02 11.23
CA ASP A 91 -4.37 -13.87 10.07
C ASP A 91 -3.83 -15.27 9.67
N GLU A 92 -4.76 -16.10 9.22
CA GLU A 92 -4.52 -17.50 8.90
C GLU A 92 -3.72 -17.63 7.60
N GLY A 93 -2.51 -18.21 7.63
CA GLY A 93 -1.59 -18.20 6.49
C GLY A 93 -2.01 -18.97 5.22
N LEU A 94 -3.21 -19.58 5.19
CA LEU A 94 -3.82 -20.14 3.97
C LEU A 94 -4.98 -19.28 3.44
N TYR A 95 -5.36 -18.23 4.17
CA TYR A 95 -6.20 -17.16 3.68
C TYR A 95 -5.34 -16.27 2.80
N GLY A 96 -5.84 -15.97 1.59
CA GLY A 96 -5.08 -15.24 0.58
C GLY A 96 -5.82 -14.04 0.00
N CYS A 97 -6.91 -13.61 0.65
CA CYS A 97 -7.82 -12.60 0.06
C CYS A 97 -7.31 -11.17 0.28
N ASP A 98 -6.58 -10.97 1.37
CA ASP A 98 -5.75 -9.82 1.72
C ASP A 98 -4.68 -9.55 0.65
N GLU A 99 -3.90 -10.54 0.23
CA GLU A 99 -2.92 -10.37 -0.83
C GLU A 99 -3.61 -10.13 -2.18
N VAL A 100 -4.72 -10.82 -2.46
CA VAL A 100 -5.48 -10.61 -3.70
C VAL A 100 -6.00 -9.16 -3.79
N LEU A 101 -6.50 -8.61 -2.69
CA LEU A 101 -6.92 -7.21 -2.63
C LEU A 101 -5.71 -6.28 -2.83
N SER A 102 -4.57 -6.60 -2.22
CA SER A 102 -3.34 -5.82 -2.31
C SER A 102 -2.71 -5.86 -3.70
N LEU A 103 -2.82 -6.97 -4.43
CA LEU A 103 -2.45 -7.06 -5.85
C LEU A 103 -3.25 -6.09 -6.73
N SER A 104 -4.48 -5.73 -6.36
CA SER A 104 -5.24 -4.69 -7.08
C SER A 104 -4.56 -3.32 -7.01
N ILE A 105 -3.91 -3.00 -5.90
CA ILE A 105 -3.12 -1.76 -5.71
C ILE A 105 -1.85 -1.82 -6.56
N VAL A 106 -1.13 -2.95 -6.49
CA VAL A 106 0.13 -3.12 -7.24
C VAL A 106 -0.12 -3.02 -8.75
N ASN A 107 -1.22 -3.61 -9.24
CA ASN A 107 -1.60 -3.59 -10.64
C ASN A 107 -1.76 -2.20 -11.25
N VAL A 108 -2.13 -1.19 -10.45
CA VAL A 108 -2.26 0.20 -10.93
C VAL A 108 -0.94 0.73 -11.51
N TYR A 109 0.20 0.21 -11.06
CA TYR A 109 1.54 0.56 -11.55
C TYR A 109 2.30 -0.64 -12.12
N GLY A 110 1.59 -1.69 -12.54
CA GLY A 110 2.12 -2.79 -13.34
C GLY A 110 2.93 -3.84 -12.58
N SER A 111 3.33 -4.89 -13.32
CA SER A 111 3.90 -6.12 -12.78
C SER A 111 5.27 -5.98 -12.12
N ILE A 112 6.01 -4.90 -12.38
CA ILE A 112 7.30 -4.61 -11.72
C ILE A 112 7.10 -4.55 -10.20
N GLY A 113 5.97 -4.00 -9.75
CA GLY A 113 5.63 -3.91 -8.35
C GLY A 113 5.43 -5.25 -7.65
N TYR A 114 5.18 -6.37 -8.36
CA TYR A 114 4.94 -7.67 -7.73
C TYR A 114 6.14 -8.18 -6.95
N THR A 115 7.33 -8.00 -7.50
CA THR A 115 8.57 -8.45 -6.85
C THR A 115 8.85 -7.63 -5.59
N ASN A 116 8.64 -6.31 -5.65
CA ASN A 116 8.74 -5.43 -4.48
C ASN A 116 7.71 -5.77 -3.41
N PHE A 117 6.47 -6.06 -3.81
CA PHE A 117 5.39 -6.42 -2.88
C PHE A 117 5.71 -7.72 -2.14
N GLY A 118 5.98 -8.81 -2.87
CA GLY A 118 6.34 -10.09 -2.22
C GLY A 118 7.63 -10.01 -1.41
N TYR A 119 8.59 -9.17 -1.80
CA TYR A 119 9.79 -8.94 -1.01
C TYR A 119 9.49 -8.23 0.31
N ILE A 120 8.71 -7.15 0.28
CA ILE A 120 8.46 -6.35 1.47
C ILE A 120 7.50 -7.04 2.45
N ASP A 121 6.51 -7.76 1.94
CA ASP A 121 5.63 -8.61 2.75
C ASP A 121 6.45 -9.69 3.49
N LYS A 122 7.41 -10.33 2.81
CA LYS A 122 8.30 -11.29 3.48
C LYS A 122 9.21 -10.66 4.53
N GLN A 123 9.74 -9.46 4.28
CA GLN A 123 10.70 -8.81 5.17
C GLN A 123 10.07 -8.06 6.35
N LYS A 124 8.84 -7.56 6.17
CA LYS A 124 8.08 -6.68 7.08
C LYS A 124 8.93 -5.60 7.77
N PRO A 125 9.66 -4.71 7.04
CA PRO A 125 10.41 -3.61 7.65
C PRO A 125 9.50 -2.47 8.15
N GLY A 126 10.03 -1.64 9.05
CA GLY A 126 9.38 -0.39 9.46
C GLY A 126 7.97 -0.59 10.03
N VAL A 127 7.00 0.17 9.49
CA VAL A 127 5.58 0.10 9.90
C VAL A 127 4.99 -1.31 9.73
N LEU A 128 5.41 -2.08 8.73
CA LEU A 128 4.90 -3.45 8.53
C LEU A 128 5.25 -4.37 9.70
N LYS A 129 6.43 -4.19 10.32
CA LYS A 129 6.79 -4.92 11.53
C LYS A 129 5.79 -4.66 12.65
N ARG A 130 5.44 -3.40 12.86
CA ARG A 130 4.49 -2.97 13.89
C ARG A 130 3.09 -3.49 13.61
N LEU A 131 2.63 -3.44 12.36
CA LEU A 131 1.30 -3.92 11.98
C LEU A 131 1.15 -5.43 12.16
N ASN A 132 2.23 -6.19 11.90
CA ASN A 132 2.26 -7.65 12.06
C ASN A 132 2.38 -8.14 13.51
N GLU A 133 2.57 -7.24 14.49
CA GLU A 133 2.64 -7.63 15.91
C GLU A 133 1.24 -7.98 16.46
N LYS A 134 0.99 -9.28 16.68
CA LYS A 134 -0.26 -9.77 17.26
C LYS A 134 -0.32 -9.46 18.76
N ASN A 135 -1.08 -8.44 19.13
CA ASN A 135 -1.30 -8.05 20.53
C ASN A 135 -2.63 -8.56 21.12
N GLY A 136 -3.37 -9.36 20.35
CA GLY A 136 -4.65 -9.95 20.74
C GLY A 136 -5.83 -8.97 20.75
N LYS A 137 -5.64 -7.75 20.23
CA LYS A 137 -6.67 -6.71 20.12
C LYS A 137 -6.74 -6.14 18.73
N ASP A 138 -5.64 -5.60 18.23
CA ASP A 138 -5.61 -4.93 16.93
C ASP A 138 -5.47 -5.98 15.81
N VAL A 139 -6.35 -5.91 14.81
CA VAL A 139 -6.31 -6.78 13.62
C VAL A 139 -5.78 -5.98 12.43
N HIS A 140 -4.76 -6.48 11.74
CA HIS A 140 -4.14 -5.81 10.59
C HIS A 140 -3.90 -6.75 9.41
N THR A 141 -4.71 -7.81 9.30
CA THR A 141 -4.60 -8.85 8.27
C THR A 141 -4.62 -8.27 6.87
N PHE A 142 -5.49 -7.28 6.61
CA PHE A 142 -5.49 -6.60 5.32
C PHE A 142 -4.55 -5.39 5.29
N LEU A 143 -4.42 -4.67 6.39
CA LEU A 143 -3.74 -3.37 6.41
C LEU A 143 -2.24 -3.48 6.14
N ASP A 144 -1.53 -4.49 6.66
CA ASP A 144 -0.09 -4.61 6.44
C ASP A 144 0.24 -4.88 4.97
N ASP A 145 -0.49 -5.79 4.32
CA ASP A 145 -0.40 -6.05 2.89
C ASP A 145 -0.75 -4.83 2.04
N ILE A 146 -1.80 -4.10 2.40
CA ILE A 146 -2.19 -2.87 1.70
C ILE A 146 -1.08 -1.82 1.78
N VAL A 147 -0.46 -1.66 2.95
CA VAL A 147 0.67 -0.72 3.13
C VAL A 147 1.88 -1.16 2.30
N GLY A 148 2.19 -2.45 2.31
CA GLY A 148 3.26 -3.02 1.47
C GLY A 148 2.99 -2.81 -0.02
N ALA A 149 1.76 -3.01 -0.46
CA ALA A 149 1.35 -2.84 -1.85
C ALA A 149 1.40 -1.38 -2.31
N ILE A 150 1.01 -0.42 -1.46
CA ILE A 150 1.17 1.02 -1.77
C ILE A 150 2.65 1.36 -1.94
N ALA A 151 3.53 0.86 -1.05
CA ALA A 151 4.97 1.08 -1.16
C ALA A 151 5.57 0.44 -2.43
N ALA A 152 5.12 -0.76 -2.79
CA ALA A 152 5.55 -1.45 -4.00
C ALA A 152 5.08 -0.73 -5.28
N ALA A 153 3.83 -0.26 -5.31
CA ALA A 153 3.28 0.52 -6.41
C ALA A 153 4.00 1.88 -6.58
N ALA A 154 4.27 2.57 -5.47
CA ALA A 154 5.03 3.82 -5.48
C ALA A 154 6.47 3.60 -5.96
N SER A 155 7.09 2.49 -5.57
CA SER A 155 8.41 2.08 -6.04
C SER A 155 8.43 1.82 -7.55
N SER A 156 7.41 1.12 -8.07
CA SER A 156 7.24 0.91 -9.52
C SER A 156 7.11 2.24 -10.27
N ARG A 157 6.32 3.19 -9.75
CA ARG A 157 6.20 4.54 -10.31
C ARG A 157 7.55 5.26 -10.38
N ILE A 158 8.36 5.20 -9.32
CA ILE A 158 9.69 5.84 -9.29
C ILE A 158 10.60 5.23 -10.35
N ALA A 159 10.62 3.89 -10.48
CA ALA A 159 11.44 3.22 -11.47
C ALA A 159 11.08 3.66 -12.90
N HIS A 160 9.80 3.72 -13.24
CA HIS A 160 9.35 4.25 -14.53
C HIS A 160 9.76 5.71 -14.76
N ARG A 161 9.64 6.57 -13.74
CA ARG A 161 10.01 7.99 -13.86
C ARG A 161 11.51 8.18 -14.04
N LYS A 162 12.33 7.46 -13.27
CA LYS A 162 13.79 7.53 -13.34
C LYS A 162 14.32 7.05 -14.69
N GLN A 163 13.67 6.06 -15.31
CA GLN A 163 14.02 5.64 -16.67
C GLN A 163 13.71 6.72 -17.70
N ALA A 164 12.52 7.34 -17.62
CA ALA A 164 12.15 8.43 -18.53
C ALA A 164 13.02 9.70 -18.36
N GLU A 165 13.45 10.01 -17.13
CA GLU A 165 14.42 11.10 -16.84
C GLU A 165 15.74 10.85 -17.58
N LYS A 166 16.31 9.64 -17.47
CA LYS A 166 17.56 9.26 -18.16
C LYS A 166 17.46 9.33 -19.68
N GLU A 167 16.39 8.79 -20.24
CA GLU A 167 16.15 8.83 -21.70
C GLU A 167 16.11 10.28 -22.21
N THR A 168 15.50 11.19 -21.45
CA THR A 168 15.43 12.61 -21.81
C THR A 168 16.79 13.30 -21.76
N GLU A 169 17.64 12.97 -20.78
CA GLU A 169 19.00 13.51 -20.67
C GLU A 169 19.88 13.02 -21.84
N GLU A 170 19.80 11.74 -22.21
CA GLU A 170 20.54 11.17 -23.35
C GLU A 170 20.15 11.86 -24.67
N TYR A 171 18.85 12.14 -24.89
CA TYR A 171 18.41 12.88 -26.09
C TYR A 171 18.93 14.33 -26.16
N ILE A 172 19.19 14.97 -25.02
CA ILE A 172 19.77 16.33 -25.00
C ILE A 172 21.26 16.28 -25.33
N ASP A 173 21.98 15.26 -24.87
CA ASP A 173 23.41 15.10 -25.13
C ASP A 173 23.71 14.65 -26.59
N GLU A 174 22.75 14.01 -27.26
CA GLU A 174 22.85 13.61 -28.67
C GLU A 174 22.47 14.71 -29.69
N ALA A 175 21.89 15.83 -29.26
CA ALA A 175 21.37 16.93 -30.10
C ALA A 175 22.30 18.14 -30.21
#